data_AF-A0A847QFN5-F1
#
_entry.id   AF-A0A847QFN5-F1
#
_cell.length_a   1.000
_cell.length_b   1.000
_cell.length_c   1.000
_cell.angle_alpha   90.00
_cell.angle_beta   90.00
_cell.angle_gamma   90.00
#
_symmetry.space_group_name_H-M   'P 1'
#
loop_
_entity.id
_entity.type
_entity.pdbx_description
1 polymer ?
#
loop_
_entity_poly.entity_id
_entity_poly.type
_entity_poly.pdbx_seq_one_letter_code
_entity_poly.pdbx_strand_id
1 'polypeptide(L)'
;MVSKQNIILLVLVVLLAVVPLMMHKESEFGGTDDQAQSAIEAINPDYEPWVNALWEPPSGEVESLLFALQAAIGAGFIGYFVGYQRGRKAPKPEEKGIKATATATTTN
;
A
#
# COMPACT_ATOMS: atom_id res chain seq x y z
N MET A 1 -14.86 14.08 -5.84
CA MET A 1 -15.21 14.18 -4.42
C MET A 1 -15.15 12.78 -3.83
N VAL A 2 -14.33 12.57 -2.80
CA VAL A 2 -14.32 11.30 -2.07
C VAL A 2 -15.63 11.26 -1.28
N SER A 3 -16.51 10.30 -1.55
CA SER A 3 -17.77 10.16 -0.82
C SER A 3 -17.48 9.88 0.66
N LYS A 4 -18.33 10.36 1.58
CA LYS A 4 -18.22 10.06 3.02
C LYS A 4 -18.14 8.55 3.27
N GLN A 5 -18.82 7.75 2.45
CA GLN A 5 -18.79 6.28 2.52
C GLN A 5 -17.40 5.71 2.22
N ASN A 6 -16.67 6.28 1.26
CA ASN A 6 -15.32 5.82 0.92
C ASN A 6 -14.32 6.15 2.04
N ILE A 7 -14.48 7.30 2.70
CA ILE A 7 -13.66 7.66 3.87
C ILE A 7 -13.93 6.69 5.02
N ILE A 8 -15.21 6.39 5.29
CA ILE A 8 -15.60 5.42 6.33
C ILE A 8 -15.03 4.03 6.04
N LEU A 9 -15.14 3.55 4.79
CA LEU A 9 -14.57 2.27 4.37
C LEU A 9 -13.04 2.23 4.53
N LEU A 10 -12.35 3.31 4.16
CA LEU A 10 -10.89 3.39 4.29
C LEU A 10 -10.47 3.40 5.76
N VAL A 11 -11.17 4.16 6.61
CA VAL A 11 -10.96 4.17 8.06
C VAL A 11 -11.19 2.78 8.66
N LEU A 12 -12.23 2.06 8.21
CA LEU A 12 -12.53 0.71 8.67
C LEU A 12 -11.40 -0.28 8.30
N VAL A 13 -10.89 -0.21 7.07
CA VAL A 13 -9.76 -1.05 6.62
C VAL A 13 -8.50 -0.75 7.44
N VAL A 14 -8.21 0.53 7.69
CA VAL A 14 -7.08 0.92 8.55
C VAL A 14 -7.27 0.42 9.98
N LEU A 15 -8.48 0.51 10.53
CA LEU A 15 -8.82 -0.04 11.85
C LEU A 15 -8.59 -1.56 11.90
N LEU A 16 -9.05 -2.30 10.89
CA LEU A 16 -8.84 -3.75 10.80
C LEU A 16 -7.36 -4.14 10.69
N ALA A 17 -6.52 -3.30 10.07
CA ALA A 17 -5.09 -3.53 10.01
C ALA A 17 -4.37 -3.17 11.33
N VAL A 18 -4.75 -2.07 11.99
CA VAL A 18 -4.04 -1.51 13.15
C VAL A 18 -4.46 -2.17 14.47
N VAL A 19 -5.73 -2.55 14.62
CA VAL A 19 -6.24 -3.20 15.85
C VAL A 19 -5.46 -4.48 16.21
N PRO A 20 -5.29 -5.46 15.30
CA PRO A 20 -4.51 -6.65 15.62
C PRO A 20 -3.04 -6.32 15.91
N LEU A 21 -2.47 -5.34 15.22
CA LEU A 21 -1.09 -4.85 15.43
C LEU A 21 -0.88 -4.25 16.83
N MET A 22 -1.90 -3.61 17.39
CA MET A 22 -1.86 -3.05 18.75
C MET A 22 -2.14 -4.10 19.82
N MET A 23 -3.00 -5.08 19.55
CA MET A 23 -3.29 -6.17 20.49
C MET A 23 -2.14 -7.18 20.60
N HIS A 24 -1.38 -7.37 19.51
CA HIS A 24 -0.29 -8.35 19.42
C HIS A 24 1.06 -7.65 19.16
N LYS A 25 1.39 -6.64 19.97
CA LYS A 25 2.66 -5.88 19.86
C LYS A 25 3.93 -6.72 19.99
N GLU A 26 3.84 -7.87 20.65
CA GLU A 26 4.94 -8.81 20.90
C GLU A 26 4.85 -10.05 19.98
N SER A 27 3.87 -10.11 19.08
CA SER A 27 3.83 -11.20 18.10
C SER A 27 4.92 -10.94 17.08
N GLU A 28 5.87 -11.86 16.97
CA GLU A 28 6.68 -11.98 15.77
C GLU A 28 5.69 -12.17 14.61
N PHE A 29 5.48 -11.11 13.84
CA PHE A 29 4.78 -11.18 12.56
C PHE A 29 5.73 -11.85 11.57
N GLY A 30 5.99 -13.13 11.83
CA GLY A 30 6.82 -14.00 11.02
C GLY A 30 6.15 -14.28 9.68
N GLY A 31 6.95 -14.68 8.72
CA GLY A 31 6.46 -15.07 7.41
C GLY A 31 5.47 -16.22 7.53
N THR A 32 4.67 -16.42 6.48
CA THR A 32 3.87 -17.66 6.36
C THR A 32 4.72 -18.93 6.42
N ASP A 33 6.02 -18.82 6.16
CA ASP A 33 6.99 -19.92 6.22
C ASP A 33 7.28 -20.35 7.67
N ASP A 34 7.52 -19.41 8.59
CA ASP A 34 7.72 -19.69 10.03
C ASP A 34 6.55 -20.45 10.66
N GLN A 35 5.33 -20.03 10.29
CA GLN A 35 4.09 -20.68 10.72
C GLN A 35 3.96 -22.10 10.13
N ALA A 36 4.40 -22.31 8.89
CA ALA A 36 4.37 -23.60 8.24
C ALA A 36 5.39 -24.56 8.85
N GLN A 37 6.61 -24.11 9.12
CA GLN A 37 7.64 -24.89 9.79
C GLN A 37 7.18 -25.35 11.18
N SER A 38 6.67 -24.42 12.00
CA SER A 38 6.17 -24.73 13.34
C SER A 38 5.05 -25.78 13.33
N ALA A 39 4.15 -25.71 12.34
CA ALA A 39 3.08 -26.69 12.19
C ALA A 39 3.60 -28.07 11.72
N ILE A 40 4.60 -28.09 10.84
CA ILE A 40 5.21 -29.33 10.34
C ILE A 40 5.98 -30.04 11.47
N GLU A 41 6.80 -29.31 12.23
CA GLU A 41 7.54 -29.83 13.38
C GLU A 41 6.61 -30.42 14.46
N ALA A 42 5.45 -29.79 14.67
CA ALA A 42 4.45 -30.27 15.64
C ALA A 42 3.72 -31.54 15.19
N ILE A 43 3.52 -31.74 13.88
CA ILE A 43 2.79 -32.88 13.32
C ILE A 43 3.71 -34.07 13.10
N ASN A 44 4.96 -33.84 12.71
CA ASN A 44 5.92 -34.91 12.46
C ASN A 44 7.36 -34.44 12.77
N PRO A 45 7.90 -34.77 13.96
CA PRO A 45 9.24 -34.31 14.38
C PRO A 45 10.39 -34.93 13.58
N ASP A 46 10.14 -36.02 12.84
CA ASP A 46 11.13 -36.68 11.98
C ASP A 46 10.95 -36.30 10.49
N TYR A 47 10.23 -35.21 10.19
CA TYR A 47 9.96 -34.79 8.82
C TYR A 47 11.21 -34.22 8.15
N GLU A 48 11.81 -34.98 7.23
CA GLU A 48 12.82 -34.45 6.33
C GLU A 48 12.18 -33.62 5.22
N PRO A 49 12.62 -32.37 4.98
CA PRO A 49 12.17 -31.56 3.86
C PRO A 49 12.43 -32.27 2.53
N TRP A 50 11.36 -32.58 1.80
CA TRP A 50 11.41 -33.16 0.45
C TRP A 50 11.82 -32.14 -0.62
N VAL A 51 11.90 -30.86 -0.25
CA VAL A 51 12.45 -29.76 -1.05
C VAL A 51 13.47 -29.04 -0.18
N ASN A 52 14.75 -29.18 -0.50
CA ASN A 52 15.77 -28.33 0.12
C ASN A 52 15.65 -26.92 -0.46
N ALA A 53 15.62 -25.90 0.39
CA ALA A 53 15.62 -24.51 -0.04
C ALA A 53 16.82 -24.29 -0.98
N LEU A 54 16.54 -24.05 -2.27
CA LEU A 54 17.59 -23.80 -3.27
C LEU A 54 18.45 -22.58 -2.90
N TRP A 55 17.88 -21.70 -2.08
CA TRP A 55 18.49 -20.53 -1.48
C TRP A 55 17.80 -20.27 -0.15
N GLU A 56 18.54 -20.37 0.94
CA GLU A 56 18.10 -19.99 2.27
C GLU A 56 18.70 -18.61 2.58
N PRO A 57 17.88 -17.56 2.79
CA PRO A 57 18.42 -16.26 3.12
C PRO A 57 19.20 -16.35 4.44
N PRO A 58 20.49 -15.94 4.48
CA PRO A 58 21.37 -16.17 5.63
C PRO A 58 20.99 -15.38 6.90
N SER A 59 19.90 -14.61 6.88
CA SER A 59 19.39 -13.81 8.02
C SER A 59 17.92 -13.42 7.80
N GLY A 60 17.09 -13.51 8.85
CA GLY A 60 15.71 -13.02 8.85
C GLY A 60 15.58 -11.51 8.56
N GLU A 61 16.67 -10.74 8.66
CA GLU A 61 16.70 -9.35 8.23
C GLU A 61 16.54 -9.21 6.70
N VAL A 62 17.06 -10.16 5.93
CA VAL A 62 16.95 -10.13 4.46
C VAL A 62 15.54 -10.50 4.02
N GLU A 63 14.90 -11.44 4.73
CA GLU A 63 13.50 -11.81 4.50
C GLU A 63 12.57 -10.61 4.73
N SER A 64 12.69 -9.94 5.89
CA SER A 64 11.87 -8.77 6.20
C SER A 64 12.13 -7.61 5.24
N LEU A 65 13.36 -7.45 4.72
CA LEU A 65 13.69 -6.48 3.68
C LEU A 65 12.97 -6.78 2.36
N LEU A 66 12.92 -8.05 1.94
CA LEU A 66 12.20 -8.46 0.73
C LEU A 66 10.69 -8.20 0.85
N PHE A 67 10.08 -8.49 2.00
CA PHE A 67 8.69 -8.15 2.28
C PHE A 67 8.46 -6.62 2.32
N ALA A 68 9.36 -5.86 2.94
CA ALA A 68 9.28 -4.40 2.98
C ALA A 68 9.38 -3.79 1.56
N LEU A 69 10.22 -4.35 0.70
CA LEU A 69 10.35 -3.94 -0.69
C LEU A 69 9.06 -4.21 -1.48
N GLN A 70 8.46 -5.39 -1.32
CA GLN A 70 7.17 -5.73 -1.93
C GLN A 70 6.07 -4.77 -1.46
N ALA A 71 6.01 -4.48 -0.16
CA ALA A 71 5.07 -3.52 0.41
C ALA A 71 5.29 -2.10 -0.15
N ALA A 72 6.54 -1.66 -0.28
CA ALA A 72 6.88 -0.35 -0.85
C ALA A 72 6.43 -0.22 -2.32
N ILE A 73 6.64 -1.26 -3.13
CA ILE A 73 6.18 -1.29 -4.52
C ILE A 73 4.65 -1.25 -4.59
N GLY A 74 3.96 -2.06 -3.77
CA GLY A 74 2.49 -2.07 -3.71
C GLY A 74 1.90 -0.71 -3.29
N ALA A 75 2.50 -0.08 -2.27
CA ALA A 75 2.12 1.26 -1.82
C ALA A 75 2.37 2.31 -2.90
N GLY A 76 3.50 2.23 -3.61
CA GLY A 76 3.82 3.09 -4.75
C GLY A 76 2.80 2.98 -5.88
N PHE A 77 2.39 1.76 -6.24
CA PHE A 77 1.37 1.51 -7.27
C PHE A 77 0.01 2.11 -6.89
N ILE A 78 -0.46 1.85 -5.66
CA ILE A 78 -1.73 2.39 -5.15
C ILE A 78 -1.67 3.93 -5.11
N GLY A 79 -0.56 4.49 -4.61
CA GLY A 79 -0.33 5.94 -4.54
C GLY A 79 -0.36 6.58 -5.92
N TYR A 80 0.32 5.98 -6.90
CA TYR A 80 0.31 6.44 -8.29
C TYR A 80 -1.10 6.40 -8.89
N PHE A 81 -1.84 5.31 -8.71
CA PHE A 81 -3.20 5.18 -9.23
C PHE A 81 -4.15 6.24 -8.65
N VAL A 82 -4.11 6.45 -7.33
CA VAL A 82 -4.91 7.48 -6.65
C VAL A 82 -4.50 8.88 -7.12
N GLY A 83 -3.20 9.15 -7.24
CA GLY A 83 -2.66 10.42 -7.73
C GLY A 83 -3.08 10.71 -9.18
N TYR A 84 -2.96 9.73 -10.07
CA TYR A 84 -3.34 9.82 -11.47
C TYR A 84 -4.84 10.08 -11.65
N GLN A 85 -5.69 9.35 -10.91
CA GLN A 85 -7.14 9.57 -10.90
C GLN A 85 -7.54 10.96 -10.38
N ARG A 86 -6.77 11.51 -9.43
CA ARG A 86 -6.99 12.88 -8.91
C ARG A 86 -6.55 13.94 -9.92
N GLY A 87 -5.43 13.75 -10.61
CA GLY A 87 -4.93 14.63 -11.66
C GLY A 87 -5.86 14.72 -12.88
N ARG A 88 -6.51 13.62 -13.26
CA ARG A 88 -7.53 13.61 -14.34
C ARG A 88 -8.79 14.42 -14.04
N LYS A 89 -9.07 14.72 -12.76
CA LYS A 89 -10.22 15.52 -12.33
C LYS A 89 -9.87 16.99 -12.06
N ALA A 90 -8.60 17.38 -12.20
CA ALA A 90 -8.22 18.78 -12.12
C ALA A 90 -8.77 19.50 -13.38
N PRO A 91 -9.63 20.52 -13.23
CA PRO A 91 -10.04 21.32 -14.36
C PRO A 91 -8.79 21.95 -14.99
N LYS A 92 -8.70 21.93 -16.32
CA LYS A 92 -7.68 22.69 -17.08
C LYS A 92 -7.70 24.13 -16.55
N PRO A 93 -6.54 24.80 -16.38
CA PRO A 93 -6.54 26.22 -16.03
C PRO A 93 -7.39 26.96 -17.05
N GLU A 94 -8.50 27.55 -16.60
CA GLU A 94 -9.31 28.41 -17.44
C GLU A 94 -8.42 29.58 -17.87
N GLU A 95 -8.20 29.69 -19.16
CA GLU A 95 -7.60 30.84 -19.84
C GLU A 95 -8.55 32.04 -19.72
N LYS A 96 -8.60 32.67 -18.54
CA LYS A 96 -9.37 33.90 -18.29
C LYS A 96 -8.41 35.04 -18.00
N GLY A 97 -8.19 35.92 -18.98
CA GLY A 97 -7.47 37.16 -18.71
C GLY A 97 -7.14 38.14 -19.83
N ILE A 98 -7.31 37.83 -21.13
CA ILE A 98 -6.93 38.76 -22.22
C ILE A 98 -8.06 38.91 -23.24
N LYS A 99 -9.28 39.27 -22.82
CA LYS A 99 -10.32 39.77 -23.75
C LYS A 99 -11.12 40.96 -23.23
N ALA A 100 -10.89 41.42 -22.00
CA ALA A 100 -11.68 42.49 -21.40
C ALA A 100 -11.18 43.92 -21.68
N THR A 101 -10.00 44.10 -22.29
CA THR A 101 -9.38 45.43 -22.46
C THR A 101 -9.43 46.01 -23.87
N ALA A 102 -9.98 45.30 -24.87
CA ALA A 102 -9.93 45.74 -26.27
C ALA A 102 -11.22 46.40 -26.82
N THR A 103 -12.33 46.42 -26.07
CA THR A 103 -13.63 46.86 -26.61
C THR A 103 -14.23 48.12 -25.98
N ALA A 104 -13.54 48.78 -25.04
CA ALA A 104 -14.11 49.92 -24.31
C ALA A 104 -13.58 51.32 -24.71
N THR A 105 -12.67 51.46 -25.69
CA THR A 105 -12.05 52.77 -26.04
C THR A 105 -12.28 53.22 -27.48
N THR A 106 -13.36 52.81 -28.11
CA THR A 106 -13.80 53.40 -29.38
C THR A 106 -15.32 53.48 -29.38
N THR A 107 -15.87 54.56 -28.81
CA THR A 107 -16.95 55.41 -29.34
C THR A 107 -17.31 56.45 -28.28
N ASN A 108 -17.28 57.72 -28.69
CA ASN A 108 -17.56 58.98 -27.98
C ASN A 108 -16.47 59.56 -27.07
#